data_AF-A0AAF0JA28-F1
#
_entry.id   AF-A0AAF0JA28-F1
#
_cell.length_a   1.000
_cell.length_b   1.000
_cell.length_c   1.000
_cell.angle_alpha   90.00
_cell.angle_beta   90.00
_cell.angle_gamma   90.00
#
_symmetry.space_group_name_H-M   'P 1'
#
loop_
_entity.id
_entity.type
_entity.pdbx_description
1 polymer ?
#
loop_
_entity_poly.entity_id
_entity_poly.type
_entity_poly.pdbx_seq_one_letter_code
_entity_poly.pdbx_strand_id
1 'polypeptide(L)'
;MPYTVKLADRAELLKQGFDLRTRVFGQEQGLDGVATPFVVVDENDVVHGVMRLIPYPLPEVPEPVPGMNRWEDARKPGMGRTEQDFIAAYKAHVKVSMNGDRKLLSGAKIGRVAVDKTLRGTGMGSKLIKAAEEWLVGVMATLPEAAGPCDVQLRLESQVIASEFYSK
;
A
#
# COMPACT_ATOMS: atom_id res chain seq x y z
N MET A 1 11.02 -1.89 -22.67
CA MET A 1 11.50 -2.74 -21.56
C MET A 1 10.30 -3.18 -20.75
N PRO A 2 10.19 -4.46 -20.35
CA PRO A 2 9.06 -4.93 -19.55
C PRO A 2 9.17 -4.39 -18.12
N TYR A 3 8.10 -3.75 -17.63
CA TYR A 3 7.95 -3.33 -16.25
C TYR A 3 7.01 -4.28 -15.50
N THR A 4 7.38 -4.68 -14.29
CA THR A 4 6.58 -5.58 -13.43
C THR A 4 6.30 -4.94 -12.09
N VAL A 5 5.19 -5.33 -11.45
CA VAL A 5 4.88 -4.90 -10.08
C VAL A 5 5.33 -5.98 -9.11
N LYS A 6 6.00 -5.58 -8.03
CA LYS A 6 6.46 -6.46 -6.96
C LYS A 6 6.04 -5.91 -5.60
N LEU A 7 5.84 -6.81 -4.64
CA LEU A 7 5.87 -6.46 -3.23
C LEU A 7 7.31 -6.02 -2.88
N ALA A 8 7.48 -4.93 -2.15
CA ALA A 8 8.80 -4.47 -1.71
C ALA A 8 9.21 -5.11 -0.38
N ASP A 9 9.41 -6.42 -0.41
CA ASP A 9 9.83 -7.27 0.71
C ASP A 9 11.37 -7.36 0.88
N ARG A 10 12.12 -6.92 -0.14
CA ARG A 10 13.58 -6.75 -0.07
C ARG A 10 13.97 -5.34 0.34
N ALA A 11 15.05 -5.23 1.12
CA ALA A 11 15.54 -3.96 1.65
C ALA A 11 15.86 -2.94 0.54
N GLU A 12 16.43 -3.40 -0.56
CA GLU A 12 16.81 -2.57 -1.71
C GLU A 12 15.58 -1.97 -2.40
N LEU A 13 14.56 -2.80 -2.68
CA LEU A 13 13.31 -2.36 -3.32
C LEU A 13 12.57 -1.37 -2.42
N LEU A 14 12.50 -1.68 -1.13
CA LEU A 14 11.86 -0.84 -0.14
C LEU A 14 12.55 0.53 -0.08
N LYS A 15 13.88 0.55 0.03
CA LYS A 15 14.68 1.78 0.04
C LYS A 15 14.46 2.60 -1.23
N GLN A 16 14.54 1.99 -2.41
CA GLN A 16 14.31 2.70 -3.66
C GLN A 16 12.88 3.26 -3.77
N GLY A 17 11.87 2.53 -3.30
CA GLY A 17 10.49 3.01 -3.22
C GLY A 17 10.32 4.20 -2.28
N PHE A 18 11.00 4.18 -1.12
CA PHE A 18 11.06 5.31 -0.18
C PHE A 18 11.75 6.54 -0.80
N ASP A 19 12.88 6.33 -1.49
CA ASP A 19 13.62 7.39 -2.17
C ASP A 19 12.76 8.03 -3.28
N LEU A 20 12.02 7.22 -4.05
CA LEU A 20 11.07 7.70 -5.07
C LEU A 20 9.92 8.51 -4.45
N ARG A 21 9.31 8.02 -3.36
CA ARG A 21 8.25 8.75 -2.64
C ARG A 21 8.75 10.11 -2.16
N THR A 22 9.94 10.15 -1.56
CA THR A 22 10.54 11.38 -1.06
C THR A 22 10.77 12.38 -2.19
N ARG A 23 11.26 11.91 -3.35
CA ARG A 23 11.44 12.75 -4.54
C ARG A 23 10.12 13.34 -5.07
N VAL A 24 9.03 12.57 -5.01
CA VAL A 24 7.74 12.98 -5.56
C VAL A 24 6.92 13.84 -4.59
N PHE A 25 6.98 13.55 -3.29
CA PHE A 25 6.14 14.21 -2.27
C PHE A 25 6.90 15.23 -1.40
N GLY A 26 8.23 15.33 -1.52
CA GLY A 26 9.07 16.28 -0.78
C GLY A 26 9.34 15.89 0.68
N GLN A 27 8.36 15.32 1.37
CA GLN A 27 8.51 14.78 2.72
C GLN A 27 7.78 13.44 2.89
N GLU A 28 8.34 12.58 3.74
CA GLU A 28 7.73 11.33 4.11
C GLU A 28 6.89 11.46 5.39
N GLN A 29 5.58 11.27 5.26
CA GLN A 29 4.65 11.27 6.39
C GLN A 29 3.68 10.08 6.30
N GLY A 30 3.27 9.53 7.45
CA GLY A 30 2.17 8.56 7.56
C GLY A 30 2.52 7.23 8.25
N LEU A 31 1.56 6.30 8.23
CA LEU A 31 1.59 5.01 8.92
C LEU A 31 2.31 3.93 8.12
N ASP A 32 3.60 4.13 7.86
CA ASP A 32 4.39 3.17 7.07
C ASP A 32 4.68 1.84 7.80
N GLY A 33 4.55 1.80 9.13
CA GLY A 33 4.80 0.58 9.93
C GLY A 33 3.83 -0.58 9.66
N VAL A 34 2.57 -0.29 9.32
CA VAL A 34 1.54 -1.29 8.99
C VAL A 34 1.23 -1.36 7.50
N ALA A 35 2.01 -0.64 6.68
CA ALA A 35 1.77 -0.54 5.26
C ALA A 35 2.34 -1.74 4.50
N THR A 36 1.66 -2.19 3.46
CA THR A 36 2.14 -3.17 2.47
C THR A 36 2.60 -2.42 1.21
N PRO A 37 3.92 -2.30 0.96
CA PRO A 37 4.47 -1.51 -0.12
C PRO A 37 4.58 -2.30 -1.43
N PHE A 38 4.15 -1.69 -2.53
CA PHE A 38 4.29 -2.21 -3.89
C PHE A 38 5.17 -1.29 -4.70
N VAL A 39 5.98 -1.86 -5.60
CA VAL A 39 6.87 -1.12 -6.49
C VAL A 39 6.74 -1.60 -7.93
N VAL A 40 6.90 -0.68 -8.88
CA VAL A 40 7.11 -1.00 -10.30
C VAL A 40 8.61 -1.08 -10.52
N VAL A 41 9.10 -2.19 -11.06
CA VAL A 41 10.52 -2.38 -11.39
C VAL A 41 10.74 -2.74 -12.85
N ASP A 42 11.93 -2.42 -13.36
CA ASP A 42 12.43 -2.96 -14.62
C ASP A 42 13.17 -4.29 -14.44
N GLU A 43 13.78 -4.79 -15.51
CA GLU A 43 14.55 -6.04 -15.53
C GLU A 43 15.79 -6.04 -14.63
N ASN A 44 16.27 -4.86 -14.23
CA ASN A 44 17.43 -4.68 -13.37
C ASN A 44 17.04 -4.36 -11.91
N ASP A 45 15.77 -4.58 -11.55
CA ASP A 45 15.21 -4.25 -10.22
C ASP A 45 15.33 -2.76 -9.85
N VAL A 46 15.39 -1.86 -10.84
CA VAL A 46 15.31 -0.41 -10.60
C VAL A 46 13.85 -0.01 -10.43
N VAL A 47 13.55 0.72 -9.35
CA VAL A 47 12.18 1.14 -9.03
C VAL A 47 11.78 2.41 -9.79
N HIS A 48 10.67 2.34 -10.51
CA HIS A 48 10.10 3.46 -11.29
C HIS A 48 8.69 3.87 -10.83
N GLY A 49 8.11 3.13 -9.88
CA GLY A 49 6.79 3.41 -9.34
C GLY A 49 6.63 2.80 -7.96
N VAL A 50 5.74 3.35 -7.16
CA VAL A 50 5.53 2.95 -5.77
C VAL A 50 4.11 3.25 -5.34
N MET A 51 3.59 2.41 -4.46
CA MET A 51 2.30 2.57 -3.78
C MET A 51 2.37 1.86 -2.42
N ARG A 52 1.47 2.20 -1.51
CA ARG A 52 1.23 1.40 -0.31
C ARG A 52 -0.25 1.11 -0.12
N LEU A 53 -0.53 -0.10 0.39
CA LEU A 53 -1.78 -0.43 1.05
C LEU A 53 -1.62 -0.27 2.56
N ILE A 54 -2.64 0.25 3.23
CA ILE A 54 -2.72 0.28 4.70
C ILE A 54 -4.05 -0.35 5.09
N PRO A 55 -4.14 -1.21 6.12
CA PRO A 55 -5.42 -1.67 6.62
C PRO A 55 -6.38 -0.51 6.91
N TYR A 56 -7.65 -0.69 6.56
CA TYR A 56 -8.70 0.29 6.82
C TYR A 56 -9.85 -0.38 7.58
N PRO A 57 -10.45 0.24 8.62
CA PRO A 57 -10.14 1.57 9.17
C PRO A 57 -8.70 1.65 9.68
N LEU A 58 -8.12 2.86 9.59
CA LEU A 58 -6.71 3.06 9.93
C LEU A 58 -6.44 2.56 11.35
N PRO A 59 -5.36 1.78 11.58
CA PRO A 59 -4.99 1.37 12.91
C PRO A 59 -4.76 2.59 13.81
N GLU A 60 -5.16 2.49 15.07
CA GLU A 60 -4.75 3.44 16.10
C GLU A 60 -3.25 3.26 16.30
N VAL A 61 -2.47 4.21 15.79
CA VAL A 61 -1.03 4.25 16.00
C VAL A 61 -0.76 5.40 16.97
N PRO A 62 0.00 5.18 18.06
CA PRO A 62 0.33 6.23 19.01
C PRO A 62 0.84 7.46 18.27
N GLU A 63 0.37 8.64 18.69
CA GLU A 63 0.89 9.89 18.14
C GLU A 63 2.42 9.92 18.29
N PRO A 64 3.16 10.35 17.27
CA PRO A 64 4.59 10.51 17.41
C PRO A 64 4.88 11.53 18.52
N VAL A 65 5.78 11.16 19.43
CA VAL A 65 6.26 12.07 20.46
C VAL A 65 6.91 13.29 19.78
N PRO A 66 6.55 14.53 20.16
CA PRO A 66 7.15 15.72 19.58
C PRO A 66 8.68 15.68 19.66
N GLY A 67 9.36 15.90 18.52
CA GLY A 67 10.83 15.90 18.43
C GLY A 67 11.47 14.56 18.04
N MET A 68 10.70 13.47 17.97
CA MET A 68 11.18 12.20 17.41
C MET A 68 10.94 12.21 15.89
N ASN A 69 11.98 12.48 15.11
CA ASN A 69 11.90 12.26 13.67
C ASN A 69 11.67 10.76 13.44
N ARG A 70 10.50 10.41 12.91
CA ARG A 70 10.02 9.02 12.77
C ARG A 70 10.99 8.10 12.03
N TRP A 71 12.00 8.64 11.34
CA TRP A 71 12.91 7.96 10.41
C TRP A 71 14.40 8.28 10.62
N GLU A 72 14.80 8.86 11.76
CA GLU A 72 16.24 9.05 12.07
C GLU A 72 16.93 7.72 12.42
N ASP A 73 16.17 6.69 12.78
CA ASP A 73 16.68 5.34 12.87
C ASP A 73 16.86 4.77 11.46
N ALA A 74 18.07 4.31 11.15
CA ALA A 74 18.49 3.77 9.85
C ALA A 74 17.61 2.62 9.28
N ARG A 75 16.59 2.16 10.02
CA ARG A 75 15.59 1.20 9.55
C ARG A 75 14.34 1.89 9.00
N LYS A 76 14.17 1.80 7.68
CA LYS A 76 12.91 2.15 7.02
C LYS A 76 11.77 1.18 7.43
N PRO A 77 10.51 1.64 7.52
CA PRO A 77 9.37 0.78 7.83
C PRO A 77 9.21 -0.39 6.89
N GLY A 78 8.94 -1.56 7.48
CA GLY A 78 8.83 -2.80 6.73
C GLY A 78 10.17 -3.41 6.34
N MET A 79 11.30 -2.78 6.64
CA MET A 79 12.62 -3.39 6.42
C MET A 79 12.75 -4.65 7.27
N GLY A 80 13.10 -5.76 6.61
CA GLY A 80 13.20 -7.08 7.25
C GLY A 80 11.88 -7.84 7.39
N ARG A 81 10.75 -7.28 6.91
CA ARG A 81 9.48 -8.02 6.81
C ARG A 81 9.43 -8.85 5.55
N THR A 82 9.04 -10.09 5.69
CA THR A 82 8.66 -11.00 4.61
C THR A 82 7.23 -10.73 4.15
N GLU A 83 6.84 -11.28 3.00
CA GLU A 83 5.44 -11.29 2.55
C GLU A 83 4.48 -11.76 3.65
N GLN A 84 4.84 -12.80 4.39
CA GLN A 84 3.99 -13.32 5.46
C GLN A 84 3.84 -12.36 6.64
N ASP A 85 4.86 -11.56 6.94
CA ASP A 85 4.76 -10.52 7.97
C ASP A 85 3.80 -9.41 7.54
N PHE A 86 3.78 -9.03 6.24
CA PHE A 86 2.80 -8.08 5.72
C PHE A 86 1.38 -8.64 5.77
N ILE A 87 1.20 -9.91 5.41
CA ILE A 87 -0.08 -10.61 5.48
C ILE A 87 -0.58 -10.65 6.93
N ALA A 88 0.26 -11.08 7.87
CA ALA A 88 -0.07 -11.16 9.29
C ALA A 88 -0.46 -9.79 9.86
N ALA A 89 0.34 -8.75 9.57
CA ALA A 89 0.05 -7.39 9.98
C ALA A 89 -1.28 -6.89 9.40
N TYR A 90 -1.57 -7.19 8.13
CA TYR A 90 -2.84 -6.82 7.52
C TYR A 90 -4.02 -7.50 8.22
N LYS A 91 -3.97 -8.83 8.38
CA LYS A 91 -5.03 -9.63 9.02
C LYS A 91 -5.32 -9.18 10.45
N ALA A 92 -4.30 -8.79 11.21
CA ALA A 92 -4.44 -8.31 12.58
C ALA A 92 -5.33 -7.05 12.71
N HIS A 93 -5.57 -6.34 11.61
CA HIS A 93 -6.37 -5.11 11.57
C HIS A 93 -7.69 -5.25 10.82
N VAL A 94 -8.02 -6.43 10.29
CA VAL A 94 -9.30 -6.65 9.62
C VAL A 94 -10.42 -6.61 10.66
N LYS A 95 -11.43 -5.78 10.40
CA LYS A 95 -12.67 -5.70 11.17
C LYS A 95 -13.80 -6.28 10.35
N VAL A 96 -14.73 -6.96 11.03
CA VAL A 96 -15.97 -7.45 10.41
C VAL A 96 -17.12 -6.60 10.90
N SER A 97 -17.97 -6.19 9.98
CA SER A 97 -19.25 -5.53 10.26
C SER A 97 -20.36 -6.19 9.43
N MET A 98 -21.61 -5.85 9.71
CA MET A 98 -22.76 -6.34 8.94
C MET A 98 -23.30 -5.21 8.06
N ASN A 99 -23.62 -5.53 6.81
CA ASN A 99 -24.32 -4.65 5.87
C ASN A 99 -25.57 -5.39 5.36
N GLY A 100 -26.68 -5.24 6.07
CA GLY A 100 -27.85 -6.13 5.91
C GLY A 100 -27.47 -7.57 6.26
N ASP A 101 -27.74 -8.50 5.35
CA ASP A 101 -27.45 -9.93 5.53
C ASP A 101 -26.03 -10.32 5.09
N ARG A 102 -25.22 -9.37 4.60
CA ARG A 102 -23.85 -9.62 4.12
C ARG A 102 -22.83 -9.17 5.16
N LYS A 103 -21.76 -9.95 5.30
CA LYS A 103 -20.58 -9.53 6.06
C LYS A 103 -19.82 -8.49 5.25
N LEU A 104 -19.50 -7.36 5.86
CA LEU A 104 -18.62 -6.34 5.33
C LEU A 104 -17.28 -6.43 6.05
N LEU A 105 -16.27 -6.90 5.33
CA LEU A 105 -14.90 -6.95 5.79
C LEU A 105 -14.23 -5.60 5.53
N SER A 106 -13.55 -5.10 6.54
CA SER A 106 -12.74 -3.91 6.40
C SER A 106 -11.57 -4.22 5.45
N GLY A 107 -11.40 -3.40 4.42
CA GLY A 107 -10.37 -3.62 3.41
C GLY A 107 -9.15 -2.75 3.65
N ALA A 108 -8.70 -2.07 2.61
CA ALA A 108 -7.47 -1.30 2.63
C ALA A 108 -7.67 0.13 2.16
N LYS A 109 -6.84 1.03 2.68
CA LYS A 109 -6.58 2.35 2.14
C LYS A 109 -5.40 2.29 1.19
N ILE A 110 -5.62 2.72 -0.05
CA ILE A 110 -4.54 2.92 -1.03
C ILE A 110 -3.96 4.32 -0.83
N GLY A 111 -2.63 4.43 -0.85
CA GLY A 111 -1.97 5.73 -0.74
C GLY A 111 -0.55 5.74 -1.31
N ARG A 112 0.02 6.96 -1.37
CA ARG A 112 1.40 7.22 -1.84
C ARG A 112 1.69 6.65 -3.23
N VAL A 113 0.68 6.65 -4.10
CA VAL A 113 0.84 6.28 -5.51
C VAL A 113 1.73 7.32 -6.19
N ALA A 114 2.90 6.90 -6.62
CA ALA A 114 3.84 7.73 -7.34
C ALA A 114 4.50 6.92 -8.46
N VAL A 115 4.63 7.53 -9.63
CA VAL A 115 5.30 6.95 -10.80
C VAL A 115 6.26 8.01 -11.35
N ASP A 116 7.43 7.55 -11.79
CA ASP A 116 8.41 8.41 -12.46
C ASP A 116 7.74 9.18 -13.59
N LYS A 117 8.13 10.45 -13.75
CA LYS A 117 7.59 11.35 -14.77
C LYS A 117 7.68 10.77 -16.18
N THR A 118 8.72 9.98 -16.47
CA THR A 118 8.95 9.37 -17.78
C THR A 118 7.95 8.25 -18.11
N LEU A 119 7.29 7.68 -17.10
CA LEU A 119 6.33 6.58 -17.25
C LEU A 119 4.88 7.00 -16.99
N ARG A 120 4.61 8.29 -16.79
CA ARG A 120 3.23 8.78 -16.65
C ARG A 120 2.47 8.62 -17.96
N GLY A 121 1.17 8.33 -17.86
CA GLY A 121 0.32 8.07 -19.03
C GLY A 121 0.49 6.69 -19.68
N THR A 122 1.43 5.86 -19.19
CA THR A 122 1.68 4.51 -19.74
C THR A 122 0.86 3.40 -19.09
N GLY A 123 -0.01 3.75 -18.13
CA GLY A 123 -0.82 2.79 -17.37
C GLY A 123 -0.13 2.14 -16.17
N MET A 124 1.10 2.52 -15.80
CA MET A 124 1.80 1.95 -14.63
C MET A 124 1.04 2.13 -13.31
N GLY A 125 0.33 3.25 -13.13
CA GLY A 125 -0.54 3.45 -11.97
C GLY A 125 -1.66 2.41 -11.89
N SER A 126 -2.31 2.10 -13.02
CA SER A 126 -3.35 1.06 -13.09
C SER A 126 -2.76 -0.33 -12.79
N LYS A 127 -1.57 -0.64 -13.28
CA LYS A 127 -0.87 -1.90 -12.96
C LYS A 127 -0.59 -2.03 -11.45
N LEU A 128 -0.14 -0.95 -10.79
CA LEU A 128 0.07 -0.93 -9.34
C LEU A 128 -1.23 -1.25 -8.59
N ILE A 129 -2.33 -0.57 -8.95
CA ILE A 129 -3.64 -0.76 -8.32
C ILE A 129 -4.09 -2.21 -8.49
N LYS A 130 -4.07 -2.73 -9.72
CA LYS A 130 -4.51 -4.10 -10.02
C LYS A 130 -3.73 -5.15 -9.23
N ALA A 131 -2.40 -5.02 -9.17
CA ALA A 131 -1.56 -5.95 -8.42
C ALA A 131 -1.87 -5.91 -6.91
N ALA A 132 -2.16 -4.73 -6.37
CA ALA A 132 -2.53 -4.58 -4.96
C ALA A 132 -3.93 -5.10 -4.66
N GLU A 133 -4.88 -4.95 -5.58
CA GLU A 133 -6.20 -5.58 -5.50
C GLU A 133 -6.10 -7.10 -5.54
N GLU A 134 -5.33 -7.66 -6.47
CA GLU A 134 -5.08 -9.11 -6.56
C GLU A 134 -4.45 -9.65 -5.28
N TRP A 135 -3.43 -8.96 -4.74
CA TRP A 135 -2.82 -9.32 -3.46
C TRP A 135 -3.84 -9.26 -2.32
N LEU A 136 -4.64 -8.19 -2.25
CA LEU A 136 -5.66 -8.03 -1.22
C LEU A 136 -6.70 -9.15 -1.28
N VAL A 137 -7.23 -9.45 -2.47
CA VAL A 137 -8.18 -10.55 -2.66
C VAL A 137 -7.56 -11.88 -2.20
N GLY A 138 -6.30 -12.13 -2.55
CA GLY A 138 -5.56 -13.30 -2.08
C GLY A 138 -5.47 -13.38 -0.55
N VAL A 139 -5.14 -12.28 0.11
CA VAL A 139 -5.10 -12.22 1.58
C VAL A 139 -6.49 -12.45 2.19
N MET A 140 -7.51 -11.76 1.68
CA MET A 140 -8.88 -11.86 2.19
C MET A 140 -9.46 -13.27 2.02
N ALA A 141 -9.15 -13.96 0.92
CA ALA A 141 -9.59 -15.33 0.68
C ALA A 141 -9.04 -16.34 1.72
N THR A 142 -8.00 -15.97 2.47
CA THR A 142 -7.45 -16.80 3.55
C THR A 142 -8.00 -16.46 4.94
N LEU A 143 -8.96 -15.54 5.03
CA LEU A 143 -9.64 -15.19 6.28
C LEU A 143 -10.84 -16.13 6.51
N PRO A 144 -10.97 -16.75 7.70
CA PRO A 144 -12.17 -17.50 8.06
C PRO A 144 -13.46 -16.68 7.92
N GLU A 145 -13.39 -15.37 8.17
CA GLU A 145 -14.50 -14.43 8.14
C GLU A 145 -15.05 -14.22 6.72
N ALA A 146 -14.22 -14.44 5.70
CA ALA A 146 -14.58 -14.40 4.28
C ALA A 146 -15.30 -15.66 3.78
N ALA A 147 -15.58 -16.63 4.67
CA ALA A 147 -16.43 -17.76 4.32
C ALA A 147 -17.88 -17.30 4.04
N GLY A 148 -18.34 -17.54 2.81
CA GLY A 148 -19.65 -17.14 2.30
C GLY A 148 -19.65 -15.78 1.58
N PRO A 149 -20.82 -15.28 1.15
CA PRO A 149 -20.92 -13.98 0.50
C PRO A 149 -20.49 -12.85 1.45
N CYS A 150 -19.46 -12.10 1.06
CA CYS A 150 -18.97 -10.93 1.78
C CYS A 150 -18.61 -9.79 0.82
N ASP A 151 -18.60 -8.58 1.35
CA ASP A 151 -18.11 -7.38 0.67
C ASP A 151 -16.80 -6.91 1.34
N VAL A 152 -15.92 -6.27 0.56
CA VAL A 152 -14.65 -5.72 1.06
C VAL A 152 -14.63 -4.21 0.82
N GLN A 153 -14.33 -3.43 1.85
CA GLN A 153 -14.27 -1.97 1.73
C GLN A 153 -12.89 -1.47 1.31
N LEU A 154 -12.76 -0.97 0.08
CA LEU A 154 -11.58 -0.22 -0.36
C LEU A 154 -11.79 1.28 -0.19
N ARG A 155 -10.82 1.97 0.42
CA ARG A 155 -10.84 3.43 0.56
C ARG A 155 -9.71 4.07 -0.24
N LEU A 156 -10.10 4.95 -1.15
CA LEU A 156 -9.18 5.79 -1.90
C LEU A 156 -9.31 7.21 -1.36
N GLU A 157 -8.20 7.79 -0.91
CA GLU A 157 -8.15 9.21 -0.60
C GLU A 157 -7.05 9.84 -1.43
N SER A 158 -7.45 10.75 -2.30
CA SER A 158 -6.53 11.57 -3.08
C SER A 158 -6.66 13.02 -2.62
N GLN A 159 -5.62 13.82 -2.87
CA GLN A 159 -5.79 15.26 -2.84
C GLN A 159 -6.79 15.67 -3.94
N VAL A 160 -7.54 16.76 -3.71
CA VAL A 160 -8.61 17.24 -4.62
C VAL A 160 -8.12 17.39 -6.07
N ILE A 161 -6.85 17.75 -6.26
CA ILE A 161 -6.19 17.90 -7.58
C ILE A 161 -6.17 16.57 -8.38
N ALA A 162 -6.21 15.42 -7.70
CA ALA A 162 -6.23 14.12 -8.35
C ALA A 162 -7.65 13.62 -8.66
N SER A 163 -8.73 14.32 -8.24
CA SER A 163 -10.11 13.88 -8.48
C SER A 163 -10.44 13.74 -9.98
N GLU A 164 -9.92 14.63 -10.82
CA GLU A 164 -10.10 14.59 -12.28
C GLU A 164 -9.50 13.35 -12.96
N PHE A 165 -8.54 12.67 -12.32
CA PHE A 165 -7.97 11.42 -12.82
C PHE A 165 -8.85 10.21 -12.57
N TYR A 166 -9.74 10.25 -11.56
CA TYR A 166 -10.62 9.15 -11.17
C TYR A 166 -12.05 9.29 -11.70
N SER A 167 -12.42 10.47 -12.22
CA SER A 167 -13.74 10.77 -12.78
C SER A 167 -13.88 10.42 -14.27
N LYS A 168 -12.86 9.83 -14.88
CA LYS A 168 -12.84 9.40 -16.29
C LYS A 168 -12.80 7.88 -16.36
#